data_AF-A0A498L230-F1
#
_entry.id   AF-A0A498L230-F1
#
_cell.length_a   1.000
_cell.length_b   1.000
_cell.length_c   1.000
_cell.angle_alpha   90.00
_cell.angle_beta   90.00
_cell.angle_gamma   90.00
#
_symmetry.space_group_name_H-M   'P 1'
#
loop_
_entity.id
_entity.type
_entity.pdbx_description
1 polymer ?
#
loop_
_entity_poly.entity_id
_entity_poly.type
_entity_poly.pdbx_seq_one_letter_code
_entity_poly.pdbx_strand_id
1 'polypeptide(L)'
;MHDAPRRRVLRTGGTLLAGGLTVGLGGCLQSDGTDTPTDDSDDDGDDGGGGGGSLPAFADWLPAPAAMGTDHYEFTAADPSAIFEHESAVEGSAFGGLTGATEQLDGITLSDLSGLYLIGGGMVLTGDVDADAFRSFLAATGYAEGETYHGYTFYTGGPGGTAAVSSDTAIRAGTLGDAREKIEAIIDAKQGTADRYTDANPDCRTLLSRLGSGAVAGGRTHEEAAFLDGVVADGFRWRLDGTTASFTGAFVFESQSAVDTAAVESLVAERAVFDPLSSPSVSAAGRTAVVDGTADTGSVSRLGPRYGAAGGPGGRGDRPPQVSFSWDYERRGDGVGITTVSHDGGDSVRASELVFRGDGFVGAGSTPETVAGELDVTESGGQWPAAFASGNVDGDAAVVAGDQARLGVASDAEISLVWESADSDVSATLSAYEGPDA
;
A
#
# COMPACT_ATOMS: atom_id res chain seq x y z
N MET A 1 -15.36 26.84 -36.02
CA MET A 1 -15.33 28.31 -35.80
C MET A 1 -15.35 28.49 -34.29
N HIS A 2 -14.30 28.78 -33.54
CA HIS A 2 -12.93 29.26 -33.74
C HIS A 2 -12.03 28.47 -32.75
N ASP A 3 -10.96 27.85 -33.23
CA ASP A 3 -9.57 28.34 -33.24
C ASP A 3 -8.88 28.36 -31.87
N ALA A 4 -7.86 27.51 -31.76
CA ALA A 4 -6.91 27.40 -30.66
C ALA A 4 -5.96 28.61 -30.59
N PRO A 5 -5.13 28.69 -29.53
CA PRO A 5 -3.72 28.90 -29.82
C PRO A 5 -2.78 27.98 -29.04
N ARG A 6 -1.95 27.27 -29.81
CA ARG A 6 -0.68 26.68 -29.38
C ARG A 6 0.31 27.82 -29.06
N ARG A 7 1.04 27.73 -27.94
CA ARG A 7 2.33 28.44 -27.79
C ARG A 7 3.43 27.49 -27.31
N ARG A 8 4.24 27.12 -28.31
CA ARG A 8 5.62 26.65 -28.22
C ARG A 8 6.50 27.84 -27.77
N VAL A 9 7.38 27.67 -26.80
CA VAL A 9 8.55 28.53 -26.62
C VAL A 9 9.81 27.67 -26.71
N LEU A 10 10.45 27.75 -27.86
CA LEU A 10 11.85 27.39 -28.08
C LEU A 10 12.72 28.58 -27.65
N ARG A 11 13.76 28.35 -26.85
CA ARG A 11 14.92 29.24 -26.77
C ARG A 11 16.18 28.42 -27.00
N THR A 12 16.78 28.64 -28.17
CA THR A 12 18.11 28.19 -28.57
C THR A 12 18.83 29.36 -29.22
N GLY A 13 20.13 29.52 -28.92
CA GLY A 13 21.09 30.46 -29.52
C GLY A 13 21.55 31.51 -28.51
N GLY A 14 22.77 31.46 -27.95
CA GLY A 14 24.09 31.61 -28.60
C GLY A 14 24.58 33.04 -28.30
N THR A 15 25.82 33.38 -27.91
CA THR A 15 27.13 32.79 -28.19
C THR A 15 28.24 33.54 -27.38
N LEU A 16 29.34 32.83 -27.06
CA LEU A 16 30.79 33.21 -27.16
C LEU A 16 31.57 34.06 -26.11
N LEU A 17 32.74 33.45 -25.73
CA LEU A 17 34.08 33.98 -25.32
C LEU A 17 34.29 34.41 -23.85
N ALA A 18 35.38 34.08 -23.12
CA ALA A 18 36.70 33.50 -23.42
C ALA A 18 37.46 33.02 -22.15
N GLY A 19 38.43 32.08 -22.32
CA GLY A 19 39.66 31.85 -21.51
C GLY A 19 39.48 31.09 -20.18
N GLY A 20 40.21 30.03 -19.81
CA GLY A 20 41.48 29.40 -20.21
C GLY A 20 42.01 28.70 -18.94
N LEU A 21 42.27 27.39 -18.89
CA LEU A 21 43.59 26.71 -18.97
C LEU A 21 43.35 25.20 -18.69
N THR A 22 43.63 24.29 -19.63
CA THR A 22 44.70 23.24 -19.62
C THR A 22 45.03 22.66 -18.24
N VAL A 23 44.99 21.35 -17.97
CA VAL A 23 45.80 20.20 -18.45
C VAL A 23 45.08 18.92 -17.93
N GLY A 24 45.03 17.74 -18.55
CA GLY A 24 45.58 17.18 -19.77
C GLY A 24 45.40 15.65 -19.77
N LEU A 25 45.41 15.07 -20.97
CA LEU A 25 45.91 13.73 -21.35
C LEU A 25 45.23 12.49 -20.72
N GLY A 26 44.69 11.53 -21.47
CA GLY A 26 44.91 11.19 -22.87
C GLY A 26 43.77 10.40 -23.51
N GLY A 27 43.67 10.55 -24.84
CA GLY A 27 43.06 9.56 -25.72
C GLY A 27 43.97 8.35 -25.91
N CYS A 28 43.81 7.46 -26.88
CA CYS A 28 42.93 7.29 -28.04
C CYS A 28 42.89 5.75 -28.25
N LEU A 29 41.89 5.15 -28.90
CA LEU A 29 41.97 4.90 -30.34
C LEU A 29 40.62 4.45 -30.89
N GLN A 30 40.17 5.19 -31.91
CA GLN A 30 39.21 4.82 -32.93
C GLN A 30 39.69 3.61 -33.76
N SER A 31 38.73 2.84 -34.28
CA SER A 31 38.68 2.56 -35.72
C SER A 31 37.27 2.15 -36.15
N ASP A 32 36.72 2.93 -37.08
CA ASP A 32 35.57 2.62 -37.93
C ASP A 32 35.80 1.40 -38.83
N GLY A 33 34.70 0.71 -39.18
CA GLY A 33 34.46 0.34 -40.58
C GLY A 33 34.32 -1.14 -40.95
N THR A 34 33.13 -1.44 -41.49
CA THR A 34 32.82 -2.33 -42.63
C THR A 34 32.65 -3.85 -42.45
N ASP A 35 31.51 -4.29 -42.97
CA ASP A 35 31.03 -5.66 -43.21
C ASP A 35 32.03 -6.59 -43.91
N THR A 36 32.01 -7.89 -43.57
CA THR A 36 31.82 -9.04 -44.47
C THR A 36 31.63 -10.32 -43.62
N PRO A 37 30.69 -11.22 -43.95
CA PRO A 37 30.38 -12.39 -43.14
C PRO A 37 31.30 -13.58 -43.46
N THR A 38 31.76 -14.29 -42.44
CA THR A 38 32.31 -15.65 -42.57
C THR A 38 31.67 -16.55 -41.53
N ASP A 39 30.90 -17.48 -42.08
CA ASP A 39 30.46 -18.74 -41.51
C ASP A 39 31.70 -19.61 -41.23
N ASP A 40 31.76 -20.24 -40.05
CA ASP A 40 32.40 -21.54 -39.80
C ASP A 40 32.25 -21.92 -38.31
N SER A 41 31.25 -22.77 -38.07
CA SER A 41 31.23 -24.00 -37.26
C SER A 41 32.02 -24.14 -35.95
N ASP A 42 31.25 -24.53 -34.94
CA ASP A 42 31.55 -25.48 -33.85
C ASP A 42 32.58 -25.08 -32.78
N ASP A 43 32.07 -24.57 -31.66
CA ASP A 43 32.66 -24.86 -30.34
C ASP A 43 31.56 -25.13 -29.31
N ASP A 44 31.53 -26.38 -28.86
CA ASP A 44 30.67 -26.89 -27.80
C ASP A 44 31.14 -26.32 -26.45
N GLY A 45 30.35 -25.39 -25.91
CA GLY A 45 30.52 -24.83 -24.57
C GLY A 45 29.18 -24.70 -23.87
N ASP A 46 28.73 -25.80 -23.29
CA ASP A 46 27.68 -25.90 -22.28
C ASP A 46 28.02 -25.02 -21.06
N ASP A 47 27.42 -23.83 -20.97
CA ASP A 47 27.29 -23.07 -19.73
C ASP A 47 25.81 -22.66 -19.58
N GLY A 48 25.09 -23.47 -18.80
CA GLY A 48 23.69 -23.26 -18.47
C GLY A 48 23.41 -21.91 -17.80
N GLY A 49 22.49 -21.15 -18.41
CA GLY A 49 21.33 -20.60 -17.72
C GLY A 49 21.57 -19.64 -16.54
N GLY A 50 22.07 -18.44 -16.81
CA GLY A 50 21.99 -17.29 -15.91
C GLY A 50 21.24 -16.13 -16.56
N GLY A 51 19.91 -16.23 -16.69
CA GLY A 51 19.06 -15.16 -17.20
C GLY A 51 19.09 -13.94 -16.28
N GLY A 52 20.12 -13.11 -16.39
CA GLY A 52 20.27 -11.83 -15.69
C GLY A 52 19.32 -10.79 -16.26
N GLY A 53 18.04 -10.91 -15.95
CA GLY A 53 17.08 -9.84 -16.18
C GLY A 53 17.51 -8.60 -15.38
N SER A 54 17.56 -7.45 -16.04
CA SER A 54 17.81 -6.16 -15.38
C SER A 54 16.79 -5.94 -14.27
N LEU A 55 17.26 -5.54 -13.08
CA LEU A 55 16.38 -5.23 -11.95
C LEU A 55 15.46 -4.03 -12.29
N PRO A 56 14.22 -4.01 -11.77
CA PRO A 56 13.33 -2.87 -11.95
C PRO A 56 13.87 -1.63 -11.24
N ALA A 57 13.62 -0.44 -11.79
CA ALA A 57 14.16 0.83 -11.25
C ALA A 57 13.77 1.10 -9.79
N PHE A 58 12.59 0.64 -9.35
CA PHE A 58 12.18 0.79 -7.95
C PHE A 58 13.07 0.01 -6.97
N ALA A 59 13.80 -1.01 -7.43
CA ALA A 59 14.73 -1.78 -6.60
C ALA A 59 15.86 -0.90 -6.03
N ASP A 60 16.19 0.21 -6.70
CA ASP A 60 17.16 1.18 -6.21
C ASP A 60 16.72 1.84 -4.90
N TRP A 61 15.42 1.92 -4.62
CA TRP A 61 14.86 2.53 -3.42
C TRP A 61 14.77 1.58 -2.23
N LEU A 62 15.10 0.30 -2.40
CA LEU A 62 14.94 -0.72 -1.37
C LEU A 62 16.22 -0.84 -0.53
N PRO A 63 16.30 -0.26 0.69
CA PRO A 63 17.46 -0.43 1.56
C PRO A 63 17.63 -1.89 2.01
N ALA A 64 18.84 -2.27 2.39
CA ALA A 64 19.06 -3.55 3.06
C ALA A 64 18.15 -3.67 4.31
N PRO A 65 17.54 -4.84 4.60
CA PRO A 65 16.65 -5.01 5.75
C PRO A 65 17.27 -4.58 7.09
N ALA A 66 18.56 -4.85 7.30
CA ALA A 66 19.27 -4.46 8.50
C ALA A 66 19.25 -2.94 8.74
N ALA A 67 19.31 -2.13 7.68
CA ALA A 67 19.20 -0.67 7.77
C ALA A 67 17.78 -0.21 8.13
N MET A 68 16.78 -1.07 7.92
CA MET A 68 15.39 -0.87 8.36
C MET A 68 15.10 -1.45 9.75
N GLY A 69 16.10 -2.05 10.40
CA GLY A 69 15.99 -2.68 11.72
C GLY A 69 15.20 -3.99 11.72
N THR A 70 15.23 -4.74 10.61
CA THR A 70 14.50 -6.01 10.44
C THR A 70 15.31 -6.99 9.59
N ASP A 71 14.99 -8.28 9.64
CA ASP A 71 15.62 -9.28 8.77
C ASP A 71 14.97 -9.30 7.38
N HIS A 72 13.67 -8.98 7.33
CA HIS A 72 12.88 -8.92 6.11
C HIS A 72 11.82 -7.82 6.20
N TYR A 73 11.41 -7.29 5.05
CA TYR A 73 10.23 -6.43 4.97
C TYR A 73 9.50 -6.61 3.62
N GLU A 74 8.23 -6.21 3.62
CA GLU A 74 7.38 -6.15 2.43
C GLU A 74 7.57 -4.82 1.70
N PHE A 75 7.58 -4.91 0.38
CA PHE A 75 7.57 -3.76 -0.50
C PHE A 75 6.47 -3.89 -1.56
N THR A 76 5.95 -2.76 -2.01
CA THR A 76 5.07 -2.65 -3.17
C THR A 76 5.50 -1.42 -3.98
N ALA A 77 5.58 -1.57 -5.28
CA ALA A 77 5.85 -0.50 -6.22
C ALA A 77 4.71 -0.44 -7.23
N ALA A 78 4.19 0.75 -7.44
CA ALA A 78 3.21 1.06 -8.49
C ALA A 78 3.80 2.09 -9.45
N ASP A 79 3.40 1.96 -10.72
CA ASP A 79 3.57 2.97 -11.76
C ASP A 79 2.22 3.69 -11.91
N PRO A 80 2.05 4.86 -11.29
CA PRO A 80 0.77 5.54 -11.29
C PRO A 80 0.37 6.04 -12.68
N SER A 81 1.34 6.37 -13.53
CA SER A 81 1.08 6.76 -14.92
C SER A 81 0.47 5.61 -15.72
N ALA A 82 0.99 4.39 -15.58
CA ALA A 82 0.43 3.20 -16.22
C ALA A 82 -0.99 2.86 -15.71
N ILE A 83 -1.29 3.15 -14.45
CA ILE A 83 -2.65 2.98 -13.88
C ILE A 83 -3.59 4.05 -14.45
N PHE A 84 -3.14 5.31 -14.50
CA PHE A 84 -3.92 6.45 -14.98
C PHE A 84 -4.25 6.34 -16.47
N GLU A 85 -3.35 5.82 -17.30
CA GLU A 85 -3.62 5.52 -18.71
C GLU A 85 -4.81 4.55 -18.92
N HIS A 86 -5.16 3.80 -17.88
CA HIS A 86 -6.26 2.83 -17.87
C HIS A 86 -7.37 3.18 -16.85
N GLU A 87 -7.51 4.45 -16.46
CA GLU A 87 -8.42 4.94 -15.40
C GLU A 87 -9.82 4.31 -15.46
N SER A 88 -10.46 4.32 -16.65
CA SER A 88 -11.81 3.76 -16.82
C SER A 88 -11.90 2.24 -16.61
N ALA A 89 -10.82 1.51 -16.82
CA ALA A 89 -10.77 0.06 -16.64
C ALA A 89 -10.42 -0.34 -15.19
N VAL A 90 -9.78 0.56 -14.45
CA VAL A 90 -9.38 0.35 -13.05
C VAL A 90 -10.40 0.88 -12.05
N GLU A 91 -11.40 1.65 -12.48
CA GLU A 91 -12.48 2.14 -11.62
C GLU A 91 -13.16 0.98 -10.89
N GLY A 92 -13.28 1.09 -9.56
CA GLY A 92 -13.85 0.04 -8.70
C GLY A 92 -12.95 -1.18 -8.45
N SER A 93 -11.76 -1.25 -9.07
CA SER A 93 -10.75 -2.29 -8.82
C SER A 93 -9.76 -1.88 -7.72
N ALA A 94 -8.93 -2.82 -7.28
CA ALA A 94 -7.85 -2.56 -6.34
C ALA A 94 -6.77 -1.61 -6.91
N PHE A 95 -6.65 -1.48 -8.23
CA PHE A 95 -5.76 -0.50 -8.85
C PHE A 95 -6.28 0.94 -8.66
N GLY A 96 -7.59 1.15 -8.78
CA GLY A 96 -8.22 2.44 -8.47
C GLY A 96 -8.09 2.82 -6.99
N GLY A 97 -8.02 1.83 -6.09
CA GLY A 97 -7.72 2.09 -4.67
C GLY A 97 -6.36 2.76 -4.44
N LEU A 98 -5.35 2.47 -5.28
CA LEU A 98 -4.05 3.14 -5.21
C LEU A 98 -4.12 4.60 -5.65
N THR A 99 -5.05 4.95 -6.54
CA THR A 99 -5.18 6.33 -7.04
C THR A 99 -5.77 7.26 -5.97
N GLY A 100 -6.67 6.75 -5.13
CA GLY A 100 -7.26 7.51 -4.02
C GLY A 100 -6.26 7.87 -2.90
N ALA A 101 -5.15 7.14 -2.75
CA ALA A 101 -4.18 7.37 -1.68
C ALA A 101 -3.44 8.72 -1.81
N THR A 102 -3.33 9.26 -3.02
CA THR A 102 -2.67 10.55 -3.28
C THR A 102 -3.63 11.74 -3.29
N GLU A 103 -4.95 11.52 -3.41
CA GLU A 103 -5.96 12.60 -3.40
C GLU A 103 -5.95 13.40 -2.08
N GLN A 104 -5.39 12.83 -1.02
CA GLN A 104 -5.25 13.47 0.29
C GLN A 104 -3.98 14.32 0.43
N LEU A 105 -3.13 14.40 -0.62
CA LEU A 105 -1.84 15.10 -0.60
C LEU A 105 -1.86 16.31 -1.54
N ASP A 106 -1.96 17.51 -0.96
CA ASP A 106 -1.87 18.76 -1.74
C ASP A 106 -0.50 18.89 -2.41
N GLY A 107 -0.49 19.31 -3.69
CA GLY A 107 0.72 19.45 -4.49
C GLY A 107 1.21 18.16 -5.17
N ILE A 108 0.47 17.05 -5.01
CA ILE A 108 0.76 15.78 -5.68
C ILE A 108 -0.45 15.36 -6.50
N THR A 109 -0.28 15.29 -7.82
CA THR A 109 -1.27 14.71 -8.72
C THR A 109 -0.78 13.34 -9.16
N LEU A 110 -1.65 12.33 -9.11
CA LEU A 110 -1.27 10.96 -9.46
C LEU A 110 -0.73 10.84 -10.90
N SER A 111 -1.30 11.60 -11.84
CA SER A 111 -0.87 11.64 -13.25
C SER A 111 0.57 12.13 -13.43
N ASP A 112 1.09 12.86 -12.45
CA ASP A 112 2.41 13.49 -12.50
C ASP A 112 3.47 12.61 -11.83
N LEU A 113 3.04 11.51 -11.17
CA LEU A 113 3.93 10.56 -10.52
C LEU A 113 4.42 9.48 -11.48
N SER A 114 5.73 9.28 -11.48
CA SER A 114 6.40 8.15 -12.14
C SER A 114 6.55 6.92 -11.24
N GLY A 115 6.27 7.04 -9.94
CA GLY A 115 6.39 5.93 -9.00
C GLY A 115 5.79 6.20 -7.64
N LEU A 116 5.08 5.21 -7.12
CA LEU A 116 4.60 5.14 -5.74
C LEU A 116 5.13 3.85 -5.11
N TYR A 117 5.97 3.96 -4.08
CA TYR A 117 6.62 2.83 -3.45
C TYR A 117 6.27 2.77 -1.96
N LEU A 118 5.72 1.65 -1.52
CA LEU A 118 5.51 1.32 -0.12
C LEU A 118 6.68 0.43 0.32
N ILE A 119 7.45 0.89 1.29
CA ILE A 119 8.73 0.28 1.69
C ILE A 119 8.76 0.14 3.21
N GLY A 120 8.54 -1.08 3.72
CA GLY A 120 8.65 -1.37 5.15
C GLY A 120 7.75 -0.54 6.06
N GLY A 121 6.65 0.03 5.54
CA GLY A 121 5.73 0.92 6.25
C GLY A 121 5.86 2.41 5.90
N GLY A 122 6.88 2.79 5.12
CA GLY A 122 7.04 4.12 4.55
C GLY A 122 6.49 4.23 3.13
N MET A 123 6.28 5.46 2.67
CA MET A 123 5.82 5.77 1.32
C MET A 123 6.81 6.70 0.63
N VAL A 124 7.19 6.35 -0.60
CA VAL A 124 8.03 7.16 -1.50
C VAL A 124 7.21 7.50 -2.74
N LEU A 125 7.18 8.78 -3.09
CA LEU A 125 6.53 9.31 -4.28
C LEU A 125 7.60 9.96 -5.14
N THR A 126 7.67 9.57 -6.41
CA THR A 126 8.63 10.10 -7.39
C THR A 126 7.88 10.59 -8.62
N GLY A 127 8.36 11.68 -9.22
CA GLY A 127 7.78 12.23 -10.44
C GLY A 127 7.91 13.75 -10.49
N ASP A 128 6.98 14.40 -11.19
CA ASP A 128 6.88 15.86 -11.24
C ASP A 128 6.11 16.35 -9.99
N VAL A 129 6.77 16.22 -8.83
CA VAL A 129 6.23 16.67 -7.54
C VAL A 129 6.41 18.19 -7.43
N ASP A 130 5.32 18.93 -7.22
CA ASP A 130 5.41 20.35 -6.85
C ASP A 130 5.90 20.45 -5.40
N ALA A 131 7.22 20.44 -5.24
CA ALA A 131 7.88 20.46 -3.95
C ALA A 131 7.50 21.70 -3.13
N ASP A 132 7.25 22.85 -3.76
CA ASP A 132 6.88 24.08 -3.06
C ASP A 132 5.44 24.00 -2.53
N ALA A 133 4.52 23.46 -3.33
CA ALA A 133 3.15 23.19 -2.89
C ALA A 133 3.13 22.14 -1.76
N PHE A 134 3.89 21.05 -1.89
CA PHE A 134 3.94 20.00 -0.88
C PHE A 134 4.57 20.49 0.44
N ARG A 135 5.63 21.30 0.38
CA ARG A 135 6.21 21.94 1.58
C ARG A 135 5.23 22.89 2.25
N SER A 136 4.46 23.64 1.45
CA SER A 136 3.42 24.53 1.96
C SER A 136 2.32 23.74 2.67
N PHE A 137 1.91 22.59 2.12
CA PHE A 137 0.99 21.65 2.75
C PHE A 137 1.53 21.09 4.07
N LEU A 138 2.79 20.66 4.10
CA LEU A 138 3.43 20.17 5.33
C LEU A 138 3.45 21.26 6.42
N ALA A 139 3.85 22.48 6.08
CA ALA A 139 3.83 23.59 7.03
C ALA A 139 2.41 23.90 7.54
N ALA A 140 1.41 23.88 6.66
CA ALA A 140 0.00 24.12 7.02
C ALA A 140 -0.57 23.01 7.93
N THR A 141 -0.04 21.80 7.85
CA THR A 141 -0.46 20.63 8.64
C THR A 141 0.39 20.42 9.91
N GLY A 142 1.19 21.42 10.29
CA GLY A 142 1.90 21.44 11.57
C GLY A 142 3.29 20.80 11.54
N TYR A 143 3.82 20.46 10.36
CA TYR A 143 5.22 20.03 10.27
C TYR A 143 6.16 21.23 10.40
N ALA A 144 7.24 21.03 11.15
CA ALA A 144 8.37 21.94 11.22
C ALA A 144 9.48 21.48 10.26
N GLU A 145 9.96 22.42 9.45
CA GLU A 145 11.14 22.23 8.61
C GLU A 145 12.38 22.00 9.48
N GLY A 146 13.21 21.04 9.08
CA GLY A 146 14.42 20.63 9.77
C GLY A 146 15.62 20.59 8.83
N GLU A 147 16.57 19.72 9.15
CA GLU A 147 17.83 19.63 8.43
C GLU A 147 17.69 19.01 7.03
N THR A 148 18.64 19.34 6.16
CA THR A 148 18.77 18.72 4.84
C THR A 148 19.76 17.56 4.89
N TYR A 149 19.39 16.44 4.28
CA TYR A 149 20.23 15.25 4.12
C TYR A 149 20.22 14.80 2.66
N HIS A 150 21.38 14.71 2.01
CA HIS A 150 21.52 14.32 0.60
C HIS A 150 20.54 15.00 -0.38
N GLY A 151 20.24 16.27 -0.17
CA GLY A 151 19.32 17.06 -1.00
C GLY A 151 17.84 16.95 -0.62
N TYR A 152 17.51 16.20 0.43
CA TYR A 152 16.16 16.09 0.99
C TYR A 152 16.03 16.95 2.25
N THR A 153 15.05 17.82 2.29
CA THR A 153 14.73 18.61 3.49
C THR A 153 13.76 17.82 4.36
N PHE A 154 14.10 17.62 5.64
CA PHE A 154 13.26 16.90 6.58
C PHE A 154 12.19 17.80 7.19
N TYR A 155 11.03 17.22 7.45
CA TYR A 155 9.87 17.84 8.08
C TYR A 155 9.37 16.93 9.20
N THR A 156 9.17 17.47 10.40
CA THR A 156 8.82 16.67 11.61
C THR A 156 7.68 17.29 12.40
N GLY A 157 7.04 16.51 13.27
CA GLY A 157 6.06 17.02 14.25
C GLY A 157 4.60 17.11 13.75
N GLY A 158 4.36 16.78 12.48
CA GLY A 158 3.01 16.70 11.92
C GLY A 158 2.31 15.35 12.18
N PRO A 159 1.00 15.25 11.84
CA PRO A 159 0.14 14.10 12.15
C PRO A 159 0.53 12.77 11.49
N GLY A 160 1.52 12.77 10.59
CA GLY A 160 2.07 11.57 9.97
C GLY A 160 3.56 11.35 10.23
N GLY A 161 4.08 11.91 11.33
CA GLY A 161 5.44 11.69 11.79
C GLY A 161 6.48 12.54 11.05
N THR A 162 7.35 11.88 10.29
CA THR A 162 8.46 12.53 9.56
C THR A 162 8.23 12.43 8.05
N ALA A 163 8.57 13.50 7.34
CA ALA A 163 8.62 13.54 5.88
C ALA A 163 9.97 14.07 5.42
N ALA A 164 10.35 13.74 4.18
CA ALA A 164 11.54 14.29 3.53
C ALA A 164 11.22 14.62 2.08
N VAL A 165 11.65 15.80 1.62
CA VAL A 165 11.23 16.37 0.33
C VAL A 165 12.45 16.85 -0.46
N SER A 166 12.62 16.38 -1.68
CA SER A 166 13.56 16.90 -2.69
C SER A 166 12.79 17.70 -3.76
N SER A 167 13.41 17.97 -4.92
CA SER A 167 12.74 18.63 -6.05
C SER A 167 11.75 17.74 -6.81
N ASP A 168 11.93 16.43 -6.78
CA ASP A 168 11.20 15.44 -7.60
C ASP A 168 10.70 14.23 -6.80
N THR A 169 10.92 14.26 -5.48
CA THR A 169 10.62 13.15 -4.59
C THR A 169 10.04 13.65 -3.27
N ALA A 170 8.98 12.99 -2.81
CA ALA A 170 8.45 13.12 -1.46
C ALA A 170 8.46 11.76 -0.76
N ILE A 171 8.98 11.72 0.46
CA ILE A 171 9.03 10.53 1.31
C ILE A 171 8.24 10.82 2.58
N ARG A 172 7.37 9.90 2.99
CA ARG A 172 6.66 9.94 4.27
C ARG A 172 6.93 8.67 5.06
N ALA A 173 7.20 8.85 6.34
CA ALA A 173 7.48 7.74 7.24
C ALA A 173 6.26 6.84 7.48
N GLY A 174 5.04 7.35 7.41
CA GLY A 174 3.86 6.54 7.69
C GLY A 174 3.96 5.90 9.09
N THR A 175 4.10 4.57 9.15
CA THR A 175 4.27 3.79 10.39
C THR A 175 5.72 3.41 10.68
N LEU A 176 6.69 3.94 9.93
CA LEU A 176 8.12 3.75 10.22
C LEU A 176 8.45 4.33 11.60
N GLY A 177 8.80 3.46 12.56
CA GLY A 177 9.18 3.80 13.94
C GLY A 177 10.23 4.91 14.04
N ASP A 178 11.53 4.59 14.12
CA ASP A 178 12.63 5.58 14.05
C ASP A 178 12.68 6.24 12.66
N ALA A 179 11.68 7.09 12.41
CA ALA A 179 11.23 7.54 11.11
C ALA A 179 12.34 8.23 10.32
N ARG A 180 13.18 9.01 11.01
CA ARG A 180 14.29 9.71 10.40
C ARG A 180 15.32 8.73 9.84
N GLU A 181 15.85 7.84 10.67
CA GLU A 181 16.90 6.89 10.30
C GLU A 181 16.46 5.98 9.15
N LYS A 182 15.19 5.55 9.16
CA LYS A 182 14.62 4.72 8.09
C LYS A 182 14.44 5.49 6.78
N ILE A 183 14.09 6.78 6.82
CA ILE A 183 14.06 7.63 5.62
C ILE A 183 15.48 7.85 5.09
N GLU A 184 16.47 8.09 5.96
CA GLU A 184 17.88 8.21 5.57
C GLU A 184 18.35 6.93 4.86
N ALA A 185 18.01 5.74 5.39
CA ALA A 185 18.32 4.46 4.74
C ALA A 185 17.71 4.32 3.34
N ILE A 186 16.46 4.74 3.14
CA ILE A 186 15.80 4.74 1.82
C ILE A 186 16.53 5.68 0.84
N ILE A 187 16.91 6.88 1.30
CA ILE A 187 17.68 7.85 0.51
C ILE A 187 19.04 7.28 0.14
N ASP A 188 19.74 6.66 1.08
CA ASP A 188 21.08 6.11 0.87
C ASP A 188 21.08 4.92 -0.10
N ALA A 189 20.08 4.05 -0.01
CA ALA A 189 19.86 2.99 -0.99
C ALA A 189 19.70 3.58 -2.41
N LYS A 190 18.89 4.64 -2.54
CA LYS A 190 18.64 5.31 -3.83
C LYS A 190 19.90 5.96 -4.40
N GLN A 191 20.71 6.58 -3.55
CA GLN A 191 21.97 7.20 -3.95
C GLN A 191 23.08 6.17 -4.20
N GLY A 192 22.87 4.92 -3.80
CA GLY A 192 23.90 3.87 -3.87
C GLY A 192 25.02 4.08 -2.84
N THR A 193 24.75 4.81 -1.76
CA THR A 193 25.68 5.03 -0.64
C THR A 193 25.54 3.96 0.45
N ALA A 194 24.49 3.15 0.40
CA ALA A 194 24.27 1.98 1.26
C ALA A 194 23.82 0.76 0.45
N ASP A 195 23.96 -0.43 1.04
CA ASP A 195 23.52 -1.69 0.44
C ASP A 195 22.02 -1.69 0.21
N ARG A 196 21.61 -2.19 -0.95
CA ARG A 196 20.20 -2.40 -1.29
C ARG A 196 19.74 -3.78 -0.85
N TYR A 197 18.43 -3.98 -0.77
CA TYR A 197 17.85 -5.28 -0.43
C TYR A 197 18.32 -6.39 -1.39
N THR A 198 18.41 -6.09 -2.68
CA THR A 198 18.90 -7.04 -3.69
C THR A 198 20.40 -7.34 -3.55
N ASP A 199 21.18 -6.45 -2.95
CA ASP A 199 22.61 -6.64 -2.72
C ASP A 199 22.86 -7.44 -1.45
N ALA A 200 22.10 -7.15 -0.39
CA ALA A 200 22.16 -7.86 0.88
C ALA A 200 21.49 -9.25 0.85
N ASN A 201 20.48 -9.45 -0.02
CA ASN A 201 19.70 -10.69 -0.08
C ASN A 201 19.56 -11.22 -1.53
N PRO A 202 20.19 -12.36 -1.87
CA PRO A 202 20.12 -12.95 -3.21
C PRO A 202 18.74 -13.51 -3.58
N ASP A 203 17.88 -13.82 -2.60
CA ASP A 203 16.50 -14.24 -2.81
C ASP A 203 15.65 -13.08 -3.30
N CYS A 204 15.81 -11.90 -2.70
CA CYS A 204 15.18 -10.66 -3.18
C CYS A 204 15.61 -10.35 -4.62
N ARG A 205 16.92 -10.47 -4.92
CA ARG A 205 17.42 -10.27 -6.29
C ARG A 205 16.80 -11.27 -7.27
N THR A 206 16.74 -12.55 -6.90
CA THR A 206 16.13 -13.59 -7.74
C THR A 206 14.65 -13.28 -8.01
N LEU A 207 13.90 -12.92 -6.96
CA LEU A 207 12.49 -12.55 -7.06
C LEU A 207 12.29 -11.37 -8.01
N LEU A 208 13.03 -10.27 -7.83
CA LEU A 208 12.85 -9.07 -8.63
C LEU A 208 13.33 -9.22 -10.08
N SER A 209 14.38 -10.00 -10.34
CA SER A 209 14.78 -10.34 -11.71
C SER A 209 13.73 -11.20 -12.44
N ARG A 210 12.94 -11.99 -11.71
CA ARG A 210 11.83 -12.77 -12.28
C ARG A 210 10.60 -11.91 -12.54
N LEU A 211 10.22 -11.07 -11.58
CA LEU A 211 9.04 -10.21 -11.71
C LEU A 211 9.28 -9.08 -12.73
N GLY A 212 10.41 -8.40 -12.69
CA GLY A 212 10.66 -7.22 -13.52
C GLY A 212 9.71 -6.05 -13.21
N SER A 213 9.50 -5.15 -14.16
CA SER A 213 8.60 -3.99 -14.02
C SER A 213 7.16 -4.28 -14.48
N GLY A 214 6.20 -3.55 -13.92
CA GLY A 214 4.78 -3.58 -14.29
C GLY A 214 4.04 -2.38 -13.71
N ALA A 215 2.71 -2.35 -13.90
CA ALA A 215 1.85 -1.32 -13.32
C ALA A 215 1.85 -1.40 -11.78
N VAL A 216 1.90 -2.63 -11.25
CA VAL A 216 2.14 -2.88 -9.82
C VAL A 216 3.06 -4.09 -9.68
N ALA A 217 4.03 -4.04 -8.79
CA ALA A 217 4.83 -5.19 -8.38
C ALA A 217 5.05 -5.15 -6.87
N GLY A 218 5.14 -6.29 -6.22
CA GLY A 218 5.38 -6.36 -4.78
C GLY A 218 6.01 -7.68 -4.38
N GLY A 219 6.51 -7.73 -3.16
CA GLY A 219 7.09 -8.95 -2.62
C GLY A 219 7.82 -8.76 -1.30
N ARG A 220 8.39 -9.85 -0.83
CA ARG A 220 9.18 -9.94 0.40
C ARG A 220 10.06 -11.19 0.40
N THR A 221 11.05 -11.21 1.28
CA THR A 221 11.78 -12.42 1.64
C THR A 221 11.36 -12.89 3.05
N HIS A 222 11.74 -14.10 3.42
CA HIS A 222 11.37 -14.78 4.66
C HIS A 222 12.49 -15.75 5.02
N GLU A 223 12.62 -16.10 6.29
CA GLU A 223 13.42 -17.28 6.68
C GLU A 223 12.76 -18.55 6.15
N GLU A 224 11.44 -18.68 6.37
CA GLU A 224 10.59 -19.73 5.83
C GLU A 224 9.16 -19.20 5.68
N ALA A 225 8.53 -19.48 4.54
CA ALA A 225 7.16 -19.07 4.30
C ALA A 225 6.17 -20.01 5.01
N ALA A 226 5.27 -19.45 5.82
CA ALA A 226 4.26 -20.23 6.55
C ALA A 226 3.19 -20.90 5.67
N PHE A 227 3.14 -20.58 4.37
CA PHE A 227 2.10 -21.04 3.44
C PHE A 227 2.60 -22.10 2.44
N LEU A 228 3.92 -22.25 2.28
CA LEU A 228 4.55 -23.22 1.39
C LEU A 228 5.95 -23.54 1.92
N ASP A 229 6.20 -24.83 2.20
CA ASP A 229 7.48 -25.31 2.68
C ASP A 229 8.61 -24.98 1.70
N GLY A 230 9.75 -24.54 2.22
CA GLY A 230 10.95 -24.26 1.44
C GLY A 230 10.93 -22.97 0.60
N VAL A 231 9.84 -22.18 0.65
CA VAL A 231 9.79 -20.84 0.02
C VAL A 231 10.48 -19.80 0.91
N VAL A 232 11.43 -19.07 0.33
CA VAL A 232 12.27 -18.05 1.00
C VAL A 232 11.99 -16.63 0.49
N ALA A 233 11.29 -16.49 -0.63
CA ALA A 233 10.77 -15.21 -1.10
C ALA A 233 9.52 -15.41 -1.95
N ASP A 234 8.58 -14.48 -1.86
CA ASP A 234 7.40 -14.45 -2.72
C ASP A 234 7.07 -13.03 -3.16
N GLY A 235 6.37 -12.94 -4.28
CA GLY A 235 5.92 -11.67 -4.82
C GLY A 235 5.06 -11.82 -6.06
N PHE A 236 4.64 -10.68 -6.58
CA PHE A 236 3.70 -10.58 -7.69
C PHE A 236 3.99 -9.39 -8.57
N ARG A 237 3.47 -9.44 -9.79
CA ARG A 237 3.43 -8.33 -10.74
C ARG A 237 2.11 -8.34 -11.49
N TRP A 238 1.53 -7.15 -11.64
CA TRP A 238 0.47 -6.84 -12.60
C TRP A 238 0.98 -5.95 -13.73
N ARG A 239 0.55 -6.26 -14.94
CA ARG A 239 0.60 -5.35 -16.09
C ARG A 239 -0.81 -5.10 -16.59
N LEU A 240 -1.09 -3.86 -16.93
CA LEU A 240 -2.39 -3.46 -17.46
C LEU A 240 -2.31 -3.37 -18.98
N ASP A 241 -3.33 -3.88 -19.65
CA ASP A 241 -3.58 -3.72 -21.08
C ASP A 241 -5.08 -3.49 -21.28
N GLY A 242 -5.50 -2.26 -20.96
CA GLY A 242 -6.91 -1.86 -20.98
C GLY A 242 -7.76 -2.67 -19.99
N THR A 243 -8.75 -3.41 -20.49
CA THR A 243 -9.66 -4.23 -19.68
C THR A 243 -9.08 -5.56 -19.25
N THR A 244 -7.86 -5.91 -19.69
CA THR A 244 -7.18 -7.14 -19.30
C THR A 244 -5.93 -6.80 -18.49
N ALA A 245 -5.77 -7.46 -17.35
CA ALA A 245 -4.60 -7.37 -16.50
C ALA A 245 -3.84 -8.70 -16.53
N SER A 246 -2.55 -8.66 -16.86
CA SER A 246 -1.66 -9.83 -16.82
C SER A 246 -1.01 -9.95 -15.45
N PHE A 247 -1.13 -11.12 -14.83
CA PHE A 247 -0.55 -11.45 -13.54
C PHE A 247 0.66 -12.36 -13.69
N THR A 248 1.69 -12.10 -12.88
CA THR A 248 2.78 -13.05 -12.63
C THR A 248 3.07 -13.10 -11.14
N GLY A 249 2.89 -14.26 -10.53
CA GLY A 249 3.35 -14.59 -9.18
C GLY A 249 4.67 -15.34 -9.24
N ALA A 250 5.56 -15.12 -8.28
CA ALA A 250 6.83 -15.82 -8.20
C ALA A 250 7.08 -16.28 -6.76
N PHE A 251 7.39 -17.57 -6.60
CA PHE A 251 7.77 -18.20 -5.35
C PHE A 251 9.19 -18.73 -5.48
N VAL A 252 10.12 -18.12 -4.76
CA VAL A 252 11.54 -18.50 -4.76
C VAL A 252 11.77 -19.51 -3.64
N PHE A 253 12.23 -20.69 -4.02
CA PHE A 253 12.58 -21.76 -3.09
C PHE A 253 14.04 -21.69 -2.67
N GLU A 254 14.36 -22.28 -1.51
CA GLU A 254 15.73 -22.40 -0.99
C GLU A 254 16.68 -23.11 -1.97
N SER A 255 16.14 -24.02 -2.80
CA SER A 255 16.91 -24.75 -3.80
C SER A 255 16.03 -25.17 -4.98
N GLN A 256 16.66 -25.50 -6.11
CA GLN A 256 15.95 -26.00 -7.29
C GLN A 256 15.26 -27.35 -7.03
N SER A 257 15.86 -28.21 -6.20
CA SER A 257 15.27 -29.50 -5.82
C SER A 257 14.08 -29.38 -4.86
N ALA A 258 13.94 -28.24 -4.18
CA ALA A 258 12.82 -27.96 -3.27
C ALA A 258 11.58 -27.40 -4.00
N VAL A 259 11.70 -27.06 -5.29
CA VAL A 259 10.57 -26.49 -6.04
C VAL A 259 9.44 -27.50 -6.16
N ASP A 260 8.33 -27.21 -5.49
CA ASP A 260 7.11 -28.00 -5.54
C ASP A 260 6.01 -27.23 -6.30
N THR A 261 5.94 -27.45 -7.61
CA THR A 261 4.90 -26.83 -8.45
C THR A 261 3.51 -27.37 -8.12
N ALA A 262 3.37 -28.60 -7.64
CA ALA A 262 2.08 -29.17 -7.30
C ALA A 262 1.51 -28.49 -6.04
N ALA A 263 2.35 -28.22 -5.04
CA ALA A 263 1.96 -27.43 -3.87
C ALA A 263 1.56 -26.00 -4.25
N VAL A 264 2.27 -25.38 -5.20
CA VAL A 264 1.90 -24.05 -5.71
C VAL A 264 0.59 -24.09 -6.49
N GLU A 265 0.33 -25.12 -7.30
CA GLU A 265 -0.96 -25.32 -7.97
C GLU A 265 -2.11 -25.47 -6.97
N SER A 266 -1.91 -26.24 -5.89
CA SER A 266 -2.87 -26.35 -4.80
C SER A 266 -3.12 -25.00 -4.12
N LEU A 267 -2.05 -24.25 -3.81
CA LEU A 267 -2.17 -22.90 -3.24
C LEU A 267 -2.98 -21.98 -4.16
N VAL A 268 -2.73 -22.00 -5.46
CA VAL A 268 -3.44 -21.18 -6.44
C VAL A 268 -4.92 -21.55 -6.50
N ALA A 269 -5.26 -22.84 -6.41
CA ALA A 269 -6.64 -23.30 -6.43
C ALA A 269 -7.42 -22.98 -5.13
N GLU A 270 -6.73 -22.85 -3.99
CA GLU A 270 -7.35 -22.68 -2.67
C GLU A 270 -7.47 -21.22 -2.24
N ARG A 271 -6.66 -20.31 -2.80
CA ARG A 271 -6.55 -18.93 -2.29
C ARG A 271 -7.32 -17.94 -3.15
N ALA A 272 -8.24 -17.22 -2.50
CA ALA A 272 -9.09 -16.20 -3.11
C ALA A 272 -8.36 -15.06 -3.83
N VAL A 273 -7.05 -14.86 -3.57
CA VAL A 273 -6.24 -13.86 -4.29
C VAL A 273 -6.04 -14.21 -5.77
N PHE A 274 -6.20 -15.49 -6.14
CA PHE A 274 -6.07 -15.97 -7.52
C PHE A 274 -7.41 -16.17 -8.21
N ASP A 275 -8.55 -16.06 -7.52
CA ASP A 275 -9.90 -16.20 -8.08
C ASP A 275 -10.15 -15.33 -9.34
N PRO A 276 -9.62 -14.09 -9.44
CA PRO A 276 -9.80 -13.29 -10.66
C PRO A 276 -9.08 -13.84 -11.90
N LEU A 277 -8.12 -14.77 -11.73
CA LEU A 277 -7.29 -15.28 -12.82
C LEU A 277 -8.05 -16.29 -13.67
N SER A 278 -8.10 -16.01 -14.97
CA SER A 278 -8.53 -16.95 -15.99
C SER A 278 -7.40 -17.92 -16.32
N SER A 279 -7.66 -19.20 -16.08
CA SER A 279 -6.75 -20.32 -16.41
C SER A 279 -5.30 -20.11 -15.94
N PRO A 280 -5.06 -19.89 -14.64
CA PRO A 280 -3.70 -19.73 -14.14
C PRO A 280 -2.86 -20.99 -14.45
N SER A 281 -1.60 -20.77 -14.80
CA SER A 281 -0.63 -21.82 -15.08
C SER A 281 0.53 -21.72 -14.12
N VAL A 282 1.05 -22.86 -13.67
CA VAL A 282 2.21 -22.94 -12.78
C VAL A 282 3.35 -23.60 -13.55
N SER A 283 4.54 -23.01 -13.47
CA SER A 283 5.75 -23.53 -14.10
C SER A 283 6.97 -23.36 -13.20
N ALA A 284 8.01 -24.16 -13.41
CA ALA A 284 9.28 -24.03 -12.68
C ALA A 284 10.35 -23.38 -13.58
N ALA A 285 11.11 -22.44 -13.02
CA ALA A 285 12.20 -21.74 -13.69
C ALA A 285 13.42 -21.60 -12.75
N GLY A 286 14.29 -22.60 -12.76
CA GLY A 286 15.37 -22.71 -11.78
C GLY A 286 14.79 -23.03 -10.41
N ARG A 287 15.14 -22.25 -9.38
CA ARG A 287 14.57 -22.37 -8.02
C ARG A 287 13.27 -21.58 -7.81
N THR A 288 12.60 -21.15 -8.87
CA THR A 288 11.39 -20.33 -8.77
C THR A 288 10.22 -21.09 -9.36
N ALA A 289 9.11 -21.22 -8.63
CA ALA A 289 7.81 -21.52 -9.22
C ALA A 289 7.13 -20.22 -9.64
N VAL A 290 6.61 -20.17 -10.86
CA VAL A 290 6.00 -19.00 -11.47
C VAL A 290 4.55 -19.32 -11.78
N VAL A 291 3.66 -18.43 -11.35
CA VAL A 291 2.23 -18.47 -11.65
C VAL A 291 1.93 -17.38 -12.66
N ASP A 292 1.44 -17.74 -13.84
CA ASP A 292 1.01 -16.77 -14.85
C ASP A 292 -0.49 -16.91 -15.14
N GLY A 293 -1.17 -15.78 -15.29
CA GLY A 293 -2.59 -15.74 -15.63
C GLY A 293 -3.05 -14.35 -16.07
N THR A 294 -4.31 -14.25 -16.48
CA THR A 294 -4.91 -12.96 -16.85
C THR A 294 -6.22 -12.76 -16.11
N ALA A 295 -6.55 -11.53 -15.72
CA ALA A 295 -7.83 -11.17 -15.13
C ALA A 295 -8.47 -10.03 -15.93
N ASP A 296 -9.79 -9.87 -15.78
CA ASP A 296 -10.44 -8.62 -16.15
C ASP A 296 -9.96 -7.53 -15.17
N THR A 297 -9.48 -6.39 -15.68
CA THR A 297 -8.89 -5.33 -14.82
C THR A 297 -9.85 -4.89 -13.71
N GLY A 298 -11.13 -4.72 -14.05
CA GLY A 298 -12.17 -4.32 -13.10
C GLY A 298 -12.55 -5.38 -12.06
N SER A 299 -12.19 -6.66 -12.26
CA SER A 299 -12.49 -7.74 -11.31
C SER A 299 -11.37 -7.97 -10.29
N VAL A 300 -10.22 -7.32 -10.45
CA VAL A 300 -9.09 -7.42 -9.53
C VAL A 300 -9.44 -6.71 -8.23
N SER A 301 -9.86 -7.48 -7.23
CA SER A 301 -10.20 -6.98 -5.89
C SER A 301 -8.99 -6.91 -4.95
N ARG A 302 -7.86 -7.53 -5.31
CA ARG A 302 -6.61 -7.54 -4.54
C ARG A 302 -5.40 -7.52 -5.48
N LEU A 303 -4.43 -6.65 -5.19
CA LEU A 303 -3.23 -6.50 -6.01
C LEU A 303 -2.22 -7.62 -5.80
N GLY A 304 -2.25 -8.33 -4.69
CA GLY A 304 -1.34 -9.44 -4.49
C GLY A 304 -1.50 -10.03 -3.11
N PRO A 305 -0.84 -11.15 -2.88
CA PRO A 305 -0.95 -11.80 -1.60
C PRO A 305 -0.15 -11.05 -0.55
N ARG A 306 -0.81 -10.60 0.51
CA ARG A 306 -0.15 -10.22 1.76
C ARG A 306 0.17 -11.50 2.53
N TYR A 307 1.11 -12.30 2.05
CA TYR A 307 1.54 -13.50 2.77
C TYR A 307 2.45 -13.09 3.93
N GLY A 308 1.85 -12.90 5.12
CA GLY A 308 2.58 -12.75 6.37
C GLY A 308 2.77 -11.32 6.89
N ALA A 309 1.98 -10.34 6.44
CA ALA A 309 1.71 -9.17 7.28
C ALA A 309 0.49 -9.52 8.14
N ALA A 310 0.65 -9.50 9.47
CA ALA A 310 -0.48 -9.24 10.35
C ALA A 310 -1.06 -7.87 9.94
N GLY A 311 -2.03 -7.87 9.03
CA GLY A 311 -2.56 -6.64 8.43
C GLY A 311 -2.91 -6.70 6.93
N GLY A 312 -3.30 -7.84 6.36
CA GLY A 312 -4.04 -7.92 5.09
C GLY A 312 -5.52 -8.27 5.30
N PRO A 313 -6.43 -7.99 4.35
CA PRO A 313 -7.88 -7.82 4.61
C PRO A 313 -8.68 -9.09 4.98
N GLY A 314 -8.01 -10.17 5.36
CA GLY A 314 -8.62 -11.38 5.93
C GLY A 314 -7.78 -11.98 7.07
N GLY A 315 -6.82 -11.23 7.59
CA GLY A 315 -6.00 -11.59 8.75
C GLY A 315 -6.20 -10.57 9.86
N ARG A 316 -7.39 -10.54 10.46
CA ARG A 316 -7.52 -10.03 11.84
C ARG A 316 -6.87 -11.06 12.75
N GLY A 317 -5.54 -11.09 12.75
CA GLY A 317 -4.84 -11.65 13.89
C GLY A 317 -5.09 -10.72 15.05
N ASP A 318 -6.12 -11.01 15.86
CA ASP A 318 -6.29 -10.61 17.26
C ASP A 318 -5.97 -9.17 17.66
N ARG A 319 -6.04 -8.23 16.71
CA ARG A 319 -5.80 -6.81 16.97
C ARG A 319 -7.12 -6.05 16.89
N PRO A 320 -7.40 -5.19 17.87
CA PRO A 320 -8.54 -4.28 17.79
C PRO A 320 -8.52 -3.46 16.51
N PRO A 321 -9.68 -3.31 15.84
CA PRO A 321 -9.78 -2.47 14.66
C PRO A 321 -9.39 -1.02 14.99
N GLN A 322 -8.73 -0.34 14.06
CA GLN A 322 -8.37 1.06 14.18
C GLN A 322 -9.48 1.91 13.56
N VAL A 323 -10.38 2.40 14.41
CA VAL A 323 -11.61 3.09 14.03
C VAL A 323 -11.84 4.30 14.91
N SER A 324 -12.51 5.32 14.35
CA SER A 324 -12.98 6.49 15.07
C SER A 324 -14.50 6.48 15.12
N PHE A 325 -15.05 6.69 16.32
CA PHE A 325 -16.48 6.88 16.51
C PHE A 325 -16.75 8.22 17.18
N SER A 326 -17.83 8.87 16.77
CA SER A 326 -18.38 10.05 17.43
C SER A 326 -19.72 9.74 18.06
N TRP A 327 -20.04 10.46 19.12
CA TRP A 327 -21.28 10.33 19.88
C TRP A 327 -21.95 11.70 19.92
N ASP A 328 -23.23 11.76 19.54
CA ASP A 328 -24.04 12.96 19.62
C ASP A 328 -25.30 12.72 20.44
N TYR A 329 -25.46 13.47 21.52
CA TYR A 329 -26.58 13.33 22.45
C TYR A 329 -27.64 14.41 22.19
N GLU A 330 -28.85 13.95 21.87
CA GLU A 330 -30.04 14.78 21.76
C GLU A 330 -30.94 14.58 22.98
N ARG A 331 -31.07 15.63 23.80
CA ARG A 331 -31.99 15.64 24.93
C ARG A 331 -33.44 15.61 24.43
N ARG A 332 -34.22 14.62 24.89
CA ARG A 332 -35.65 14.49 24.56
C ARG A 332 -36.57 14.64 25.77
N GLY A 333 -36.03 14.57 27.00
CA GLY A 333 -36.81 14.74 28.22
C GLY A 333 -35.96 15.11 29.44
N ASP A 334 -36.62 15.12 30.60
CA ASP A 334 -35.95 15.32 31.88
C ASP A 334 -35.13 14.09 32.24
N GLY A 335 -33.81 14.20 32.08
CA GLY A 335 -32.85 13.15 32.42
C GLY A 335 -32.71 12.03 31.39
N VAL A 336 -33.25 12.19 30.17
CA VAL A 336 -33.23 11.16 29.11
C VAL A 336 -33.11 11.78 27.72
N GLY A 337 -32.50 11.04 26.79
CA GLY A 337 -32.32 11.44 25.40
C GLY A 337 -31.95 10.29 24.48
N ILE A 338 -31.60 10.64 23.25
CA ILE A 338 -31.11 9.70 22.24
C ILE A 338 -29.65 10.05 21.97
N THR A 339 -28.75 9.08 22.05
CA THR A 339 -27.37 9.24 21.57
C THR A 339 -27.22 8.54 20.23
N THR A 340 -26.62 9.21 19.26
CA THR A 340 -26.25 8.66 17.96
C THR A 340 -24.77 8.37 17.95
N VAL A 341 -24.41 7.12 17.66
CA VAL A 341 -23.03 6.72 17.37
C VAL A 341 -22.83 6.72 15.87
N SER A 342 -21.78 7.40 15.41
CA SER A 342 -21.39 7.40 14.00
C SER A 342 -19.99 6.81 13.85
N HIS A 343 -19.80 5.92 12.87
CA HIS A 343 -18.46 5.53 12.43
C HIS A 343 -17.89 6.65 11.56
N ASP A 344 -16.86 7.34 12.04
CA ASP A 344 -16.31 8.51 11.35
C ASP A 344 -15.23 8.13 10.33
N GLY A 345 -14.60 6.97 10.48
CA GLY A 345 -13.48 6.53 9.65
C GLY A 345 -12.64 5.42 10.26
N GLY A 346 -11.79 4.79 9.43
CA GLY A 346 -10.91 3.68 9.82
C GLY A 346 -11.32 2.33 9.24
N ASP A 347 -10.98 1.25 9.93
CA ASP A 347 -11.27 -0.13 9.51
C ASP A 347 -12.79 -0.42 9.42
N SER A 348 -13.18 -1.29 8.48
CA SER A 348 -14.53 -1.87 8.46
C SER A 348 -14.65 -2.97 9.52
N VAL A 349 -15.72 -2.99 10.31
CA VAL A 349 -15.89 -3.93 11.43
C VAL A 349 -17.17 -4.73 11.24
N ARG A 350 -17.15 -6.07 11.37
CA ARG A 350 -18.38 -6.88 11.30
C ARG A 350 -19.35 -6.38 12.36
N ALA A 351 -20.62 -6.16 11.99
CA ALA A 351 -21.63 -5.63 12.91
C ALA A 351 -21.83 -6.53 14.15
N SER A 352 -21.69 -7.85 13.97
CA SER A 352 -21.75 -8.85 15.03
C SER A 352 -20.61 -8.78 16.05
N GLU A 353 -19.49 -8.12 15.71
CA GLU A 353 -18.33 -7.94 16.59
C GLU A 353 -18.40 -6.65 17.41
N LEU A 354 -19.37 -5.77 17.15
CA LEU A 354 -19.54 -4.50 17.84
C LEU A 354 -20.66 -4.62 18.87
N VAL A 355 -20.32 -4.48 20.16
CA VAL A 355 -21.22 -4.64 21.29
C VAL A 355 -21.25 -3.38 22.13
N PHE A 356 -22.45 -2.85 22.39
CA PHE A 356 -22.65 -1.75 23.32
C PHE A 356 -22.72 -2.28 24.75
N ARG A 357 -21.88 -1.78 25.64
CA ARG A 357 -21.83 -2.16 27.07
C ARG A 357 -21.90 -0.93 27.95
N GLY A 358 -22.27 -1.12 29.22
CA GLY A 358 -22.38 -0.05 30.21
C GLY A 358 -23.78 0.05 30.80
N ASP A 359 -24.09 1.21 31.37
CA ASP A 359 -25.29 1.48 32.15
C ASP A 359 -26.04 2.73 31.63
N GLY A 360 -27.31 2.86 32.00
CA GLY A 360 -28.14 4.01 31.62
C GLY A 360 -28.91 3.87 30.30
N PHE A 361 -28.98 2.67 29.71
CA PHE A 361 -29.86 2.41 28.56
C PHE A 361 -31.34 2.56 28.94
N VAL A 362 -32.12 3.24 28.09
CA VAL A 362 -33.57 3.39 28.24
C VAL A 362 -34.30 3.04 26.93
N GLY A 363 -35.47 2.43 27.04
CA GLY A 363 -36.30 2.12 25.88
C GLY A 363 -37.14 3.31 25.41
N ALA A 364 -37.71 3.22 24.20
CA ALA A 364 -38.53 4.27 23.60
C ALA A 364 -39.72 4.71 24.48
N GLY A 365 -40.27 3.81 25.31
CA GLY A 365 -41.36 4.16 26.25
C GLY A 365 -40.95 5.08 27.40
N SER A 366 -39.65 5.22 27.66
CA SER A 366 -39.07 6.08 28.69
C SER A 366 -38.48 7.37 28.12
N THR A 367 -38.42 7.51 26.80
CA THR A 367 -37.88 8.69 26.11
C THR A 367 -39.03 9.44 25.43
N PRO A 368 -39.35 10.69 25.85
CA PRO A 368 -40.44 11.44 25.24
C PRO A 368 -40.27 11.59 23.73
N GLU A 369 -41.41 11.63 23.03
CA GLU A 369 -41.48 11.83 21.57
C GLU A 369 -40.72 10.77 20.73
N THR A 370 -40.32 9.66 21.34
CA THR A 370 -39.64 8.55 20.66
C THR A 370 -40.63 7.45 20.30
N VAL A 371 -40.70 7.06 19.03
CA VAL A 371 -41.61 5.99 18.59
C VAL A 371 -40.95 4.61 18.63
N ALA A 372 -41.77 3.55 18.71
CA ALA A 372 -41.25 2.19 18.63
C ALA A 372 -40.53 1.95 17.29
N GLY A 373 -39.28 1.47 17.35
CA GLY A 373 -38.41 1.28 16.18
C GLY A 373 -37.55 2.49 15.81
N GLU A 374 -37.58 3.58 16.59
CA GLU A 374 -36.65 4.71 16.44
C GLU A 374 -35.30 4.46 17.10
N LEU A 375 -35.26 3.60 18.13
CA LEU A 375 -34.03 3.19 18.79
C LEU A 375 -33.56 1.87 18.20
N ASP A 376 -32.26 1.82 17.90
CA ASP A 376 -31.61 0.70 17.24
C ASP A 376 -31.04 -0.28 18.29
N VAL A 377 -30.63 0.24 19.45
CA VAL A 377 -30.17 -0.52 20.62
C VAL A 377 -30.80 0.03 21.90
N THR A 378 -31.31 -0.84 22.77
CA THR A 378 -32.06 -0.45 23.98
C THR A 378 -31.58 -1.10 25.28
N GLU A 379 -30.53 -1.91 25.24
CA GLU A 379 -29.98 -2.59 26.40
C GLU A 379 -28.47 -2.83 26.28
N SER A 380 -27.82 -3.02 27.43
CA SER A 380 -26.42 -3.41 27.51
C SER A 380 -26.22 -4.82 26.97
N GLY A 381 -25.17 -5.04 26.19
CA GLY A 381 -24.90 -6.27 25.44
C GLY A 381 -25.56 -6.30 24.05
N GLY A 382 -26.31 -5.26 23.67
CA GLY A 382 -26.85 -5.14 22.31
C GLY A 382 -25.74 -4.96 21.27
N GLN A 383 -25.86 -5.68 20.15
CA GLN A 383 -24.92 -5.58 19.03
C GLN A 383 -25.28 -4.41 18.10
N TRP A 384 -24.32 -3.97 17.29
CA TRP A 384 -24.60 -3.10 16.16
C TRP A 384 -25.59 -3.79 15.21
N PRO A 385 -26.75 -3.17 14.87
CA PRO A 385 -27.72 -3.86 14.05
C PRO A 385 -27.25 -3.95 12.60
N ALA A 386 -27.24 -5.16 12.04
CA ALA A 386 -26.80 -5.42 10.67
C ALA A 386 -27.58 -4.61 9.60
N ALA A 387 -28.81 -4.17 9.90
CA ALA A 387 -29.60 -3.34 9.00
C ALA A 387 -29.04 -1.91 8.83
N PHE A 388 -28.17 -1.47 9.74
CA PHE A 388 -27.48 -0.17 9.71
C PHE A 388 -25.97 -0.34 9.47
N ALA A 389 -25.59 -1.44 8.84
CA ALA A 389 -24.23 -1.71 8.39
C ALA A 389 -24.26 -1.75 6.85
N SER A 390 -23.56 -0.84 6.19
CA SER A 390 -23.61 -0.69 4.73
C SER A 390 -22.45 -1.38 4.00
N GLY A 391 -21.42 -1.83 4.73
CA GLY A 391 -20.30 -2.58 4.20
C GLY A 391 -20.45 -4.11 4.29
N ASN A 392 -19.42 -4.81 3.80
CA ASN A 392 -19.33 -6.27 3.87
C ASN A 392 -17.90 -6.70 4.24
N VAL A 393 -17.76 -7.62 5.20
CA VAL A 393 -16.50 -8.27 5.56
C VAL A 393 -16.73 -9.78 5.60
N ASP A 394 -16.07 -10.51 4.69
CA ASP A 394 -16.15 -11.97 4.57
C ASP A 394 -17.58 -12.54 4.41
N GLY A 395 -18.46 -11.78 3.76
CA GLY A 395 -19.86 -12.17 3.55
C GLY A 395 -20.82 -11.66 4.63
N ASP A 396 -20.30 -11.17 5.76
CA ASP A 396 -21.09 -10.60 6.85
C ASP A 396 -21.27 -9.08 6.70
N ALA A 397 -22.38 -8.56 7.23
CA ALA A 397 -22.63 -7.12 7.28
C ALA A 397 -21.56 -6.42 8.12
N ALA A 398 -20.97 -5.35 7.59
CA ALA A 398 -19.90 -4.62 8.24
C ALA A 398 -20.20 -3.12 8.33
N VAL A 399 -19.88 -2.56 9.49
CA VAL A 399 -19.97 -1.13 9.78
C VAL A 399 -18.79 -0.43 9.11
N VAL A 400 -19.10 0.58 8.31
CA VAL A 400 -18.14 1.44 7.60
C VAL A 400 -18.39 2.90 7.92
N ALA A 401 -17.46 3.76 7.49
CA ALA A 401 -17.58 5.20 7.70
C ALA A 401 -18.91 5.74 7.14
N GLY A 402 -19.63 6.49 7.97
CA GLY A 402 -20.97 7.02 7.69
C GLY A 402 -22.12 6.18 8.24
N ASP A 403 -21.89 4.94 8.67
CA ASP A 403 -22.91 4.13 9.34
C ASP A 403 -23.21 4.67 10.75
N GLN A 404 -24.47 4.57 11.17
CA GLN A 404 -24.95 5.13 12.43
C GLN A 404 -25.88 4.15 13.18
N ALA A 405 -25.85 4.23 14.51
CA ALA A 405 -26.79 3.54 15.38
C ALA A 405 -27.27 4.50 16.49
N ARG A 406 -28.56 4.41 16.83
CA ARG A 406 -29.22 5.27 17.83
C ARG A 406 -29.57 4.46 19.07
N LEU A 407 -29.26 5.04 20.22
CA LEU A 407 -29.48 4.44 21.53
C LEU A 407 -30.30 5.37 22.41
N GLY A 408 -31.29 4.83 23.11
CA GLY A 408 -31.98 5.59 24.15
C GLY A 408 -31.16 5.53 25.43
N VAL A 409 -30.83 6.69 26.00
CA VAL A 409 -29.96 6.77 27.19
C VAL A 409 -30.45 7.78 28.22
N ALA A 410 -30.21 7.48 29.49
CA ALA A 410 -30.28 8.45 30.57
C ALA A 410 -29.17 9.50 30.42
N SER A 411 -29.35 10.68 31.00
CA SER A 411 -28.38 11.77 30.89
C SER A 411 -27.11 11.53 31.72
N ASP A 412 -27.13 10.61 32.68
CA ASP A 412 -26.00 10.14 33.47
C ASP A 412 -25.43 8.79 32.97
N ALA A 413 -25.74 8.41 31.72
CA ALA A 413 -25.30 7.13 31.15
C ALA A 413 -23.79 7.07 30.90
N GLU A 414 -23.20 5.90 31.14
CA GLU A 414 -21.82 5.58 30.77
C GLU A 414 -21.85 4.37 29.83
N ILE A 415 -21.47 4.56 28.57
CA ILE A 415 -21.56 3.52 27.53
C ILE A 415 -20.21 3.35 26.84
N SER A 416 -19.83 2.10 26.60
CA SER A 416 -18.66 1.71 25.81
C SER A 416 -19.10 0.94 24.58
N LEU A 417 -18.55 1.29 23.42
CA LEU A 417 -18.58 0.44 22.24
C LEU A 417 -17.36 -0.48 22.26
N VAL A 418 -17.61 -1.77 22.38
CA VAL A 418 -16.58 -2.81 22.53
C VAL A 418 -16.55 -3.65 21.27
N TRP A 419 -15.35 -3.85 20.74
CA TRP A 419 -15.10 -4.87 19.73
C TRP A 419 -14.78 -6.19 20.42
N GLU A 420 -15.44 -7.25 19.97
CA GLU A 420 -15.23 -8.63 20.38
C GLU A 420 -14.95 -9.46 19.12
N SER A 421 -13.77 -10.08 19.06
CA SER A 421 -13.41 -10.94 17.95
C SER A 421 -14.39 -12.11 17.85
N ALA A 422 -14.90 -12.39 16.65
CA ALA A 422 -15.68 -13.61 16.42
C ALA A 422 -14.80 -14.87 16.40
N ASP A 423 -13.51 -14.69 16.13
CA ASP A 423 -12.55 -15.74 15.82
C ASP A 423 -11.59 -16.03 16.99
N SER A 424 -11.67 -15.25 18.09
CA SER A 424 -10.82 -15.40 19.28
C SER A 424 -11.42 -14.77 20.54
N ASP A 425 -10.80 -15.00 21.70
CA ASP A 425 -11.23 -14.43 23.00
C ASP A 425 -10.74 -12.98 23.24
N VAL A 426 -10.36 -12.26 22.19
CA VAL A 426 -9.83 -10.89 22.29
C VAL A 426 -10.95 -9.86 22.18
N SER A 427 -10.89 -8.85 23.06
CA SER A 427 -11.80 -7.70 23.01
C SER A 427 -11.08 -6.40 23.32
N ALA A 428 -11.65 -5.28 22.86
CA ALA A 428 -11.17 -3.95 23.17
C ALA A 428 -12.28 -2.90 23.11
N THR A 429 -12.23 -1.94 24.01
CA THR A 429 -13.09 -0.75 23.93
C THR A 429 -12.57 0.16 22.81
N LEU A 430 -13.43 0.43 21.83
CA LEU A 430 -13.12 1.29 20.68
C LEU A 430 -13.48 2.74 20.95
N SER A 431 -14.57 2.97 21.68
CA SER A 431 -15.01 4.30 22.09
C SER A 431 -15.82 4.22 23.37
N ALA A 432 -15.83 5.31 24.13
CA ALA A 432 -16.69 5.49 25.29
C ALA A 432 -17.50 6.79 25.14
N TYR A 433 -18.64 6.82 25.82
CA TYR A 433 -19.55 7.94 25.94
C TYR A 433 -19.94 8.12 27.40
N GLU A 434 -19.84 9.36 27.85
CA GLU A 434 -20.34 9.82 29.14
C GLU A 434 -21.46 10.82 28.85
N GLY A 435 -22.62 10.58 29.46
CA GLY A 435 -23.77 11.46 29.37
C GLY A 435 -23.48 12.86 29.93
N PRO A 436 -24.27 13.87 29.54
CA PRO A 436 -24.02 15.25 29.98
C PRO A 436 -24.10 15.47 31.49
N ASP A 437 -24.71 14.55 32.23
CA ASP A 437 -24.89 14.58 33.69
C ASP A 437 -24.13 13.44 34.42
N ALA A 438 -23.25 12.69 33.72
CA ALA A 438 -22.45 11.59 34.28
C ALA A 438 -21.30 12.07 35.19
#